data_AF-A0A060YGD0-F1
#
_entry.id   AF-A0A060YGD0-F1
#
_cell.length_a   1.000
_cell.length_b   1.000
_cell.length_c   1.000
_cell.angle_alpha   90.00
_cell.angle_beta   90.00
_cell.angle_gamma   90.00
#
_symmetry.space_group_name_H-M   'P 1'
#
loop_
_entity.id
_entity.type
_entity.pdbx_description
1 polymer ?
#
loop_
_entity_poly.entity_id
_entity_poly.type
_entity_poly.pdbx_seq_one_letter_code
_entity_poly.pdbx_strand_id
1 'polypeptide(L)'
;MLTTTTLKAAGLFEGDINGDETTRPSLHTLLLQPVQRIPVYLQLLQTLLKQTDAEHPDYYLLLVCIQQVRAFTTQYAHLLQHNKELLLHNRKELKRSASDPGSDLVFW
;
A
#
# COMPACT_ATOMS: atom_id res chain seq x y z
N MET A 1 24.16 14.65 7.90
CA MET A 1 23.99 13.59 6.87
C MET A 1 22.61 12.98 7.04
N LEU A 2 21.58 13.62 6.50
CA LEU A 2 20.21 13.08 6.51
C LEU A 2 20.07 12.21 5.26
N THR A 3 19.96 10.91 5.45
CA THR A 3 19.66 9.97 4.36
C THR A 3 18.27 10.29 3.83
N THR A 4 18.23 11.00 2.70
CA THR A 4 17.04 11.19 1.89
C THR A 4 16.65 9.82 1.34
N THR A 5 15.93 9.04 2.14
CA THR A 5 15.14 7.93 1.62
C THR A 5 14.05 8.59 0.81
N THR A 6 14.23 8.61 -0.51
CA THR A 6 13.24 9.01 -1.48
C THR A 6 11.97 8.27 -1.14
N LEU A 7 11.03 8.98 -0.52
CA LEU A 7 9.68 8.51 -0.36
C LEU A 7 9.20 8.37 -1.80
N LYS A 8 9.17 7.14 -2.30
CA LYS A 8 8.25 6.72 -3.36
C LYS A 8 6.84 6.84 -2.79
N ALA A 9 6.50 8.07 -2.44
CA ALA A 9 5.20 8.51 -2.00
C ALA A 9 4.30 8.29 -3.19
N ALA A 10 3.13 7.73 -2.92
CA ALA A 10 2.04 7.64 -3.86
C ALA A 10 2.27 6.74 -5.08
N GLY A 11 2.39 5.43 -4.83
CA GLY A 11 1.69 4.45 -5.69
C GLY A 11 0.15 4.54 -5.59
N LEU A 12 -0.37 5.72 -5.25
CA LEU A 12 -1.78 6.06 -5.29
C LEU A 12 -1.97 6.74 -6.65
N PHE A 13 -2.32 5.93 -7.65
CA PHE A 13 -2.51 6.33 -9.06
C PHE A 13 -1.24 6.67 -9.87
N GLU A 14 -0.32 5.72 -10.03
CA GLU A 14 0.36 5.55 -11.34
C GLU A 14 -0.37 4.42 -12.08
N GLY A 15 -1.67 4.60 -12.30
CA GLY A 15 -2.28 4.12 -13.52
C GLY A 15 -2.22 5.30 -14.46
N ASP A 16 -1.44 5.18 -15.54
CA ASP A 16 -1.41 6.19 -16.60
C ASP A 16 -2.86 6.55 -16.96
N ILE A 17 -3.25 7.81 -16.75
CA ILE A 17 -4.49 8.40 -17.27
C ILE A 17 -4.28 8.77 -18.75
N ASN A 18 -3.32 8.13 -19.42
CA ASN A 18 -3.24 8.06 -20.86
C ASN A 18 -3.74 6.67 -21.22
N GLY A 19 -4.86 6.61 -21.95
CA GLY A 19 -5.55 5.38 -22.32
C GLY A 19 -4.72 4.45 -23.21
N ASP A 20 -3.73 3.81 -22.61
CA ASP A 20 -3.07 2.61 -23.12
C ASP A 20 -3.66 1.43 -22.35
N GLU A 21 -4.55 0.67 -23.01
CA GLU A 21 -5.24 -0.50 -22.47
C GLU A 21 -4.30 -1.66 -22.05
N THR A 22 -2.98 -1.45 -22.08
CA THR A 22 -1.99 -2.52 -22.13
C THR A 22 -1.35 -2.92 -20.80
N THR A 23 -1.59 -2.25 -19.67
CA THR A 23 -1.14 -2.78 -18.37
C THR A 23 -2.11 -2.52 -17.22
N ARG A 24 -3.32 -3.06 -17.33
CA ARG A 24 -4.19 -3.20 -16.14
C ARG A 24 -3.42 -3.95 -15.03
N PRO A 25 -3.34 -3.41 -13.80
CA PRO A 25 -2.67 -4.10 -12.71
C PRO A 25 -3.37 -5.43 -12.44
N SER A 26 -2.59 -6.48 -12.23
CA SER A 26 -3.16 -7.78 -11.88
C SER A 26 -4.00 -7.66 -10.60
N LEU A 27 -5.02 -8.52 -10.47
CA LEU A 27 -5.85 -8.60 -9.26
C LEU A 27 -4.98 -8.72 -7.99
N HIS A 28 -3.88 -9.47 -8.07
CA HIS A 28 -2.90 -9.57 -7.00
C HIS A 28 -2.33 -8.21 -6.56
N THR A 29 -1.92 -7.39 -7.52
CA THR A 29 -1.40 -6.05 -7.27
C THR A 29 -2.47 -5.15 -6.66
N LEU A 30 -3.72 -5.23 -7.17
CA LEU A 30 -4.85 -4.48 -6.64
C LEU A 30 -5.17 -4.85 -5.18
N LEU A 31 -5.15 -6.13 -4.84
CA LEU A 31 -5.42 -6.61 -3.47
C LEU A 31 -4.30 -6.24 -2.49
N LEU A 32 -3.06 -6.06 -2.97
CA LEU A 32 -1.93 -5.67 -2.13
C LEU A 32 -1.94 -4.19 -1.75
N GLN A 33 -2.51 -3.33 -2.60
CA GLN A 33 -2.52 -1.88 -2.42
C GLN A 33 -3.13 -1.43 -1.07
N PRO A 34 -4.32 -1.88 -0.64
CA PRO A 34 -4.90 -1.47 0.64
C PRO A 34 -4.01 -1.79 1.84
N VAL A 35 -3.42 -3.00 1.86
CA VAL A 35 -2.57 -3.47 2.95
C VAL A 35 -1.29 -2.65 3.05
N GLN A 36 -0.72 -2.25 1.91
CA GLN A 36 0.46 -1.39 1.87
C GLN A 36 0.14 0.08 2.16
N ARG A 37 -1.06 0.54 1.82
CA ARG A 37 -1.45 1.95 1.95
C ARG A 37 -1.74 2.35 3.39
N ILE A 38 -2.37 1.47 4.17
CA ILE A 38 -2.75 1.73 5.58
C ILE A 38 -1.59 2.32 6.42
N PRO A 39 -0.38 1.73 6.47
CA PRO A 39 0.71 2.27 7.27
C PRO A 39 1.23 3.63 6.77
N VAL A 40 1.01 3.96 5.50
CA VAL A 40 1.49 5.22 4.88
C VAL A 40 0.68 6.43 5.36
N TYR A 41 -0.61 6.26 5.67
CA TYR A 41 -1.45 7.38 6.11
C TYR A 41 -0.94 8.05 7.39
N LEU A 42 -0.37 7.27 8.32
CA LEU A 42 0.17 7.82 9.55
C LEU A 42 1.32 8.81 9.26
N GLN A 43 2.20 8.47 8.32
CA GLN A 43 3.30 9.33 7.94
C GLN A 43 2.81 10.58 7.20
N LEU A 44 1.84 10.43 6.28
CA LEU A 44 1.26 11.56 5.56
C LEU A 44 0.59 12.55 6.52
N LEU A 45 -0.20 12.05 7.47
CA LEU A 45 -0.86 12.88 8.49
C LEU A 45 0.16 13.59 9.39
N GLN A 46 1.25 12.92 9.77
CA GLN A 46 2.33 13.55 10.55
C GLN A 46 3.05 14.64 9.76
N THR A 47 3.27 14.45 8.47
CA THR A 47 3.85 15.50 7.60
C THR A 47 2.90 16.69 7.47
N LEU A 48 1.60 16.42 7.28
CA LEU A 48 0.58 17.46 7.18
C LEU A 48 0.48 18.28 8.48
N LEU A 49 0.45 17.62 9.64
CA LEU A 49 0.44 18.29 10.95
C LEU A 49 1.67 19.20 11.15
N LYS A 50 2.87 18.76 10.72
CA LYS A 50 4.09 19.58 10.82
C LYS A 50 4.02 20.88 10.00
N GLN A 51 3.18 20.91 8.97
CA GLN A 51 2.98 22.07 8.09
C GLN A 51 1.72 22.86 8.46
N THR A 52 0.97 22.43 9.48
CA THR A 52 -0.25 23.07 9.93
C THR A 52 0.03 23.86 11.20
N ASP A 53 -0.28 25.15 11.19
CA ASP A 53 -0.14 26.02 12.37
C ASP A 53 -1.07 25.54 13.50
N ALA A 54 -0.65 25.72 14.76
CA ALA A 54 -1.45 25.33 15.93
C ALA A 54 -2.78 26.09 16.03
N GLU A 55 -2.83 27.33 15.52
CA GLU A 55 -4.04 28.17 15.48
C GLU A 55 -4.96 27.84 14.30
N HIS A 56 -4.51 26.98 13.37
CA HIS A 56 -5.34 26.56 12.23
C HIS A 56 -6.49 25.66 12.71
N PRO A 57 -7.73 25.85 12.21
CA PRO A 57 -8.90 25.07 12.65
C PRO A 57 -8.72 23.55 12.51
N ASP A 58 -7.94 23.10 11.53
CA ASP A 58 -7.69 21.66 11.30
C ASP A 58 -6.63 21.05 12.22
N TYR A 59 -5.84 21.84 12.95
CA TYR A 59 -4.71 21.33 13.73
C TYR A 59 -5.14 20.27 14.74
N TYR A 60 -6.19 20.57 15.51
CA TYR A 60 -6.76 19.63 16.47
C TYR A 60 -7.33 18.38 15.80
N LEU A 61 -8.01 18.54 14.66
CA LEU A 61 -8.57 17.41 13.91
C LEU A 61 -7.46 16.47 13.40
N LEU A 62 -6.33 17.01 12.95
CA LEU A 62 -5.17 16.23 12.53
C LEU A 62 -4.56 15.43 13.69
N LEU A 63 -4.47 16.01 14.90
CA LEU A 63 -4.02 15.29 16.09
C LEU A 63 -4.93 14.09 16.39
N VAL A 64 -6.25 14.31 16.38
CA VAL A 64 -7.25 13.25 16.61
C VAL A 64 -7.15 12.17 15.54
N CYS A 65 -7.05 12.55 14.26
CA CYS A 65 -6.90 11.60 13.15
C CYS A 65 -5.64 10.73 13.32
N ILE A 66 -4.50 11.34 13.67
CA ILE A 66 -3.25 10.61 13.91
C ILE A 66 -3.41 9.60 15.05
N GLN A 67 -4.05 10.00 16.15
CA GLN A 67 -4.28 9.11 17.29
C GLN A 67 -5.18 7.93 16.90
N GLN A 68 -6.28 8.18 16.17
CA GLN A 68 -7.20 7.14 15.73
C GLN A 68 -6.54 6.15 14.75
N VAL A 69 -5.79 6.67 13.77
CA VAL A 69 -5.05 5.83 12.83
C VAL A 69 -4.00 4.99 13.56
N ARG A 70 -3.27 5.57 14.53
CA ARG A 70 -2.34 4.81 15.38
C ARG A 70 -3.05 3.68 16.12
N ALA A 71 -4.14 3.99 16.81
CA ALA A 71 -4.92 3.00 17.56
C ALA A 71 -5.39 1.85 16.65
N PHE A 72 -5.95 2.19 15.48
CA PHE A 72 -6.34 1.21 14.46
C PHE A 72 -5.16 0.34 14.02
N THR A 73 -4.04 0.94 13.62
CA THR A 73 -2.87 0.18 13.14
C THR A 73 -2.29 -0.75 14.21
N THR A 74 -2.30 -0.33 15.49
CA THR A 74 -1.87 -1.16 16.61
C THR A 74 -2.85 -2.29 16.87
N GLN A 75 -4.15 -1.99 16.90
CA GLN A 75 -5.21 -2.97 17.17
C GLN A 75 -5.25 -4.08 16.12
N TYR A 76 -5.03 -3.74 14.85
CA TYR A 76 -5.12 -4.68 13.73
C TYR A 76 -3.74 -5.10 13.17
N ALA A 77 -2.65 -4.87 13.91
CA ALA A 77 -1.29 -5.11 13.44
C ALA A 77 -1.08 -6.55 12.94
N HIS A 78 -1.53 -7.55 13.70
CA HIS A 78 -1.40 -8.96 13.31
C HIS A 78 -2.20 -9.31 12.05
N LEU A 79 -3.41 -8.77 11.90
CA LEU A 79 -4.25 -9.01 10.72
C LEU A 79 -3.63 -8.39 9.46
N LEU A 80 -3.15 -7.15 9.57
CA LEU A 80 -2.50 -6.46 8.46
C LEU A 80 -1.23 -7.17 8.02
N GLN A 81 -0.42 -7.63 8.98
CA GLN A 81 0.78 -8.41 8.71
C GLN A 81 0.45 -9.75 8.05
N HIS A 82 -0.52 -10.48 8.58
CA HIS A 82 -0.96 -11.76 8.02
C HIS A 82 -1.48 -11.60 6.58
N ASN A 83 -2.35 -10.61 6.32
CA ASN A 83 -2.86 -10.33 4.98
C ASN A 83 -1.73 -10.00 3.99
N LYS A 84 -0.72 -9.23 4.44
CA LYS A 84 0.45 -8.91 3.62
C LYS A 84 1.23 -10.16 3.25
N GLU A 85 1.49 -11.03 4.21
CA GLU A 85 2.21 -12.29 4.01
C GLU A 85 1.46 -13.23 3.07
N LEU A 86 0.15 -13.41 3.28
CA LEU A 86 -0.71 -14.22 2.44
C LEU A 86 -0.69 -13.76 0.99
N LEU A 87 -0.82 -12.45 0.77
CA LEU A 87 -0.76 -11.89 -0.58
C LEU A 87 0.64 -12.09 -1.18
N LEU A 88 1.71 -11.80 -0.46
CA LEU A 88 3.08 -11.98 -0.98
C LEU A 88 3.40 -13.44 -1.29
N HIS A 89 2.90 -14.40 -0.50
CA HIS A 89 3.06 -15.82 -0.74
C HIS A 89 2.30 -16.28 -2.00
N ASN A 90 1.01 -15.93 -2.13
CA ASN A 90 0.21 -16.25 -3.33
C ASN A 90 0.87 -15.71 -4.61
N ARG A 91 1.51 -14.54 -4.56
CA ARG A 91 2.27 -14.00 -5.71
C ARG A 91 3.42 -14.91 -6.13
N LYS A 92 4.14 -15.48 -5.16
CA LYS A 92 5.29 -16.37 -5.42
C LYS A 92 4.82 -17.68 -6.02
N GLU A 93 3.74 -18.25 -5.49
CA GLU A 93 3.14 -19.49 -6.02
C GLU A 93 2.63 -19.30 -7.44
N LEU A 94 1.92 -18.20 -7.73
CA LEU A 94 1.45 -17.86 -9.09
C LEU A 94 2.61 -17.70 -10.09
N LYS A 95 3.73 -17.13 -9.66
CA LYS A 95 4.94 -17.04 -10.49
C LYS A 95 5.59 -18.40 -10.72
N ARG A 96 5.55 -19.29 -9.72
CA ARG A 96 6.08 -20.65 -9.83
C ARG A 96 5.25 -21.49 -10.80
N SER A 97 3.91 -21.44 -10.71
CA SER A 97 3.02 -22.16 -11.64
C SER A 97 3.14 -21.66 -13.08
N ALA A 98 3.32 -20.35 -13.29
CA ALA A 98 3.51 -19.78 -14.62
C ALA A 98 4.88 -20.08 -15.25
N SER A 99 5.86 -20.52 -14.44
CA SER A 99 7.20 -20.89 -14.89
C SER A 99 7.39 -22.40 -15.01
N ASP A 100 6.34 -23.20 -14.75
CA ASP A 100 6.39 -24.65 -14.81
C ASP A 100 6.14 -25.13 -16.26
N PRO A 101 7.16 -25.68 -16.96
CA PRO A 101 7.08 -26.02 -18.39
C PRO A 101 6.09 -27.16 -18.72
N GLY A 102 5.50 -27.81 -17.72
CA GLY A 102 4.47 -28.84 -17.90
C GLY A 102 3.03 -28.30 -18.02
N SER A 103 2.79 -27.01 -17.77
CA SER A 103 1.43 -26.44 -17.76
C SER A 103 0.84 -26.17 -19.16
N ASP A 104 1.69 -26.06 -20.19
CA ASP A 104 1.26 -25.88 -21.59
C ASP A 104 0.99 -27.21 -22.34
N LEU A 105 1.26 -28.36 -21.71
CA LEU A 105 1.22 -29.67 -22.37
C LEU A 105 -0.09 -30.48 -22.15
N VAL A 106 -1.15 -29.88 -21.59
CA VAL A 106 -2.45 -30.56 -21.37
C VAL A 106 -3.56 -29.98 -22.27
N PHE A 107 -3.23 -29.74 -23.54
CA PHE A 107 -4.22 -29.47 -24.59
C PHE A 107 -3.84 -30.21 -25.88
N TRP A 108 -3.87 -31.54 -25.85
CA TRP A 108 -4.12 -32.41 -27.00
C TRP A 108 -4.83 -33.69 -26.53
#